data_AF-A0A960Y049-F1
#
_entry.id   AF-A0A960Y049-F1
#
_cell.length_a   1.000
_cell.length_b   1.000
_cell.length_c   1.000
_cell.angle_alpha   90.00
_cell.angle_beta   90.00
_cell.angle_gamma   90.00
#
_symmetry.space_group_name_H-M   'P 1'
#
loop_
_entity.id
_entity.type
_entity.pdbx_description
1 polymer ?
#
loop_
_entity_poly.entity_id
_entity_poly.type
_entity_poly.pdbx_seq_one_letter_code
_entity_poly.pdbx_strand_id
1 'polypeptide(L)'
;MNNFFLTFLSTFLSEDLTALSIGILSIPMGEDMQSNILGCIAGILTWDYLLYFLGYALDEKIYHLPFLHRFFNKEAFPIWKSRMKSRSIYLIFFSSYFIGLRIPFLLYAGRLKLPFLPFFFLDLLSVGIRVIVLVLSGYLSLELYKNLGFSESELITLVLYSALIGFLYAIFLKLGITENRKRFFLKLQSDFQRKTNSKFLLFLITLPELLSLVFRYRFLRAFYLLNPSLPFSVDSRQELLQFLNNGKKSVSAVFEKPYPVVQIKNFLQITGVKFPVLIQDDSIHARSQYVRLQTINQLEGALTLFHSKICISEILPEELELEVLFQMTEGSEGKILHIEKKIFPEVRGDGKSTLRSLVSSNPKLRFFEIVLFYQNETHWEKVLPAGEVFRLTYLGSQRFGTETKILSKKDFTDLESTLNEIFIHERKDLDLLRLKIRATSEENLRKGRFQILSRQPSFFPQYMISSSFSYFESADLLKKYWAWIFWKSNQRRSEGRIPPSYFSILSYFLRSLKSSRRKILRYDFHPPSAI
;
A
#
# COMPACT_ATOMS: atom_id res chain seq x y z
N MET A 1 24.98 30.56 -35.90
CA MET A 1 24.43 29.19 -36.05
C MET A 1 22.91 29.33 -36.13
N ASN A 2 22.24 28.67 -37.07
CA ASN A 2 20.77 28.71 -37.16
C ASN A 2 20.17 28.26 -35.82
N ASN A 3 19.32 29.08 -35.21
CA ASN A 3 18.68 28.81 -33.91
C ASN A 3 17.92 27.47 -33.89
N PHE A 4 17.39 27.06 -35.06
CA PHE A 4 16.88 25.70 -35.32
C PHE A 4 17.87 24.59 -34.96
N PHE A 5 19.11 24.65 -35.47
CA PHE A 5 20.10 23.57 -35.30
C PHE A 5 20.59 23.47 -33.85
N LEU A 6 20.73 24.61 -33.18
CA LEU A 6 21.11 24.63 -31.78
C LEU A 6 20.01 24.01 -30.91
N THR A 7 18.75 24.36 -31.18
CA THR A 7 17.60 23.80 -30.47
C THR A 7 17.45 22.31 -30.76
N PHE A 8 17.62 21.91 -32.02
CA PHE A 8 17.63 20.50 -32.43
C PHE A 8 18.67 19.69 -31.65
N LEU A 9 19.92 20.15 -31.60
CA LEU A 9 20.99 19.47 -30.87
C LEU A 9 20.76 19.46 -29.34
N SER A 10 20.13 20.50 -28.80
CA SER A 10 19.83 20.59 -27.36
C SER A 10 18.85 19.51 -26.90
N THR A 11 17.95 19.05 -27.77
CA THR A 11 17.01 17.97 -27.44
C THR A 11 17.71 16.66 -27.08
N PHE A 12 18.93 16.41 -27.59
CA PHE A 12 19.71 15.21 -27.28
C PHE A 12 20.23 15.18 -25.84
N LEU A 13 20.40 16.36 -25.22
CA LEU A 13 20.75 16.46 -23.81
C LEU A 13 19.52 16.30 -22.93
N SER A 14 18.46 17.03 -23.26
CA SER A 14 17.17 16.93 -22.57
C SER A 14 16.05 17.57 -23.37
N GLU A 15 15.16 16.74 -23.91
CA GLU A 15 13.96 17.15 -24.65
C GLU A 15 13.08 18.14 -23.86
N ASP A 16 12.72 17.80 -22.62
CA ASP A 16 11.75 18.57 -21.82
C ASP A 16 12.32 19.93 -21.37
N LEU A 17 13.57 19.95 -20.89
CA LEU A 17 14.28 21.20 -20.56
C LEU A 17 14.43 22.10 -21.78
N THR A 18 14.74 21.54 -22.95
CA THR A 18 14.87 22.32 -24.19
C THR A 18 13.55 23.00 -24.54
N ALA A 19 12.42 22.29 -24.47
CA ALA A 19 11.09 22.86 -24.73
C ALA A 19 10.73 23.97 -23.72
N LEU A 20 11.01 23.77 -22.43
CA LEU A 20 10.79 24.79 -21.40
C LEU A 20 11.69 26.02 -21.59
N SER A 21 12.97 25.82 -21.93
CA SER A 21 13.92 26.89 -22.19
C SER A 21 13.52 27.76 -23.37
N ILE A 22 12.97 27.18 -24.44
CA ILE A 22 12.40 27.95 -25.56
C ILE A 22 11.26 28.85 -25.07
N GLY A 23 10.40 28.33 -24.19
CA GLY A 23 9.33 29.10 -23.57
C GLY A 23 9.83 30.28 -22.74
N ILE A 24 10.86 30.07 -21.94
CA ILE A 24 11.45 31.11 -21.08
C ILE A 24 12.23 32.14 -21.92
N LEU A 25 12.95 31.72 -22.95
CA LEU A 25 13.78 32.60 -23.78
C LEU A 25 13.00 33.29 -24.93
N SER A 26 11.69 33.06 -25.02
CA SER A 26 10.85 33.59 -26.09
C SER A 26 10.63 35.11 -26.02
N ILE A 27 10.75 35.73 -24.84
CA ILE A 27 10.55 37.19 -24.66
C ILE A 27 11.65 38.05 -25.30
N PRO A 28 12.96 37.73 -25.15
CA PRO A 28 14.02 38.49 -25.82
C PRO A 28 14.27 38.11 -27.31
N MET A 29 13.70 37.02 -27.85
CA MET A 29 14.05 36.47 -29.17
C MET A 29 12.88 36.42 -30.17
N GLY A 30 11.95 37.39 -30.11
CA GLY A 30 10.64 37.35 -30.77
C GLY A 30 10.58 37.00 -32.27
N GLU A 31 11.68 37.06 -33.01
CA GLU A 31 11.70 36.75 -34.46
C GLU A 31 11.98 35.27 -34.79
N ASP A 32 12.44 34.44 -33.84
CA ASP A 32 12.91 33.06 -34.12
C ASP A 32 12.16 31.92 -33.39
N MET A 33 11.03 32.23 -32.74
CA MET A 33 10.29 31.26 -31.91
C MET A 33 9.79 30.06 -32.72
N GLN A 34 9.28 30.29 -33.93
CA GLN A 34 8.79 29.22 -34.80
C GLN A 34 9.93 28.27 -35.21
N SER A 35 11.09 28.84 -35.55
CA SER A 35 12.31 28.11 -35.89
C SER A 35 12.77 27.21 -34.74
N ASN A 36 12.71 27.70 -33.51
CA ASN A 36 13.09 26.94 -32.32
C ASN A 36 12.08 25.82 -31.97
N ILE A 37 10.77 26.10 -32.05
CA ILE A 37 9.73 25.09 -31.82
C ILE A 37 9.86 23.96 -32.85
N LEU A 38 10.04 24.31 -34.13
CA LEU A 38 10.25 23.33 -35.19
C LEU A 38 11.54 22.53 -34.99
N GLY A 39 12.64 23.17 -34.56
CA GLY A 39 13.90 22.51 -34.23
C GLY A 39 13.75 21.51 -33.08
N CYS A 40 12.98 21.89 -32.05
CA CYS A 40 12.68 21.03 -30.90
C CYS A 40 11.85 19.81 -31.30
N ILE A 41 10.76 20.01 -32.06
CA ILE A 41 9.93 18.91 -32.56
C ILE A 41 10.77 17.98 -33.45
N ALA A 42 11.55 18.54 -34.39
CA ALA A 42 12.39 17.74 -35.28
C ALA A 42 13.43 16.91 -34.52
N GLY A 43 14.06 17.47 -33.48
CA GLY A 43 15.03 16.76 -32.65
C GLY A 43 14.42 15.57 -31.91
N ILE A 44 13.28 15.80 -31.25
CA ILE A 44 12.52 14.79 -30.52
C ILE A 44 12.07 13.65 -31.44
N LEU A 45 11.52 13.98 -32.61
CA LEU A 45 11.06 12.97 -33.58
C LEU A 45 12.22 12.17 -34.18
N THR A 46 13.37 12.81 -34.43
CA THR A 46 14.56 12.13 -34.94
C THR A 46 15.02 11.02 -34.00
N TRP A 47 15.02 11.29 -32.69
CA TRP A 47 15.36 10.29 -31.68
C TRP A 47 14.33 9.15 -31.59
N ASP A 48 13.05 9.49 -31.69
CA ASP A 48 11.97 8.49 -31.65
C ASP A 48 12.02 7.52 -32.84
N TYR A 49 12.31 8.05 -34.02
CA TYR A 49 12.43 7.23 -35.22
C TYR A 49 13.71 6.42 -35.22
N LEU A 50 14.82 6.94 -34.67
CA LEU A 50 16.01 6.13 -34.41
C LEU A 50 15.68 4.92 -33.52
N LEU A 51 14.93 5.12 -32.44
CA LEU A 51 14.50 4.02 -31.55
C LEU A 51 13.52 3.05 -32.24
N TYR A 52 12.57 3.56 -33.01
CA TYR A 52 11.66 2.73 -33.79
C TYR A 52 12.43 1.87 -34.82
N PHE A 53 13.34 2.45 -35.59
CA PHE A 53 14.12 1.72 -36.59
C PHE A 53 15.13 0.76 -35.94
N LEU A 54 15.70 1.11 -34.78
CA LEU A 54 16.53 0.21 -34.00
C LEU A 54 15.72 -1.01 -33.52
N GLY A 55 14.48 -0.79 -33.09
CA GLY A 55 13.49 -1.83 -32.82
C GLY A 55 13.20 -2.74 -34.03
N TYR A 56 13.05 -2.12 -35.20
CA TYR A 56 12.75 -2.77 -36.47
C TYR A 56 13.91 -3.64 -37.00
N ALA A 57 15.14 -3.14 -36.91
CA ALA A 57 16.32 -3.76 -37.48
C ALA A 57 16.92 -4.86 -36.59
N LEU A 58 16.90 -4.68 -35.27
CA LEU A 58 17.59 -5.60 -34.35
C LEU A 58 16.70 -6.76 -33.87
N ASP A 59 15.37 -6.68 -33.97
CA ASP A 59 14.41 -7.72 -33.56
C ASP A 59 14.78 -8.42 -32.23
N GLU A 60 15.21 -9.69 -32.26
CA GLU A 60 15.62 -10.43 -31.05
C GLU A 60 17.00 -10.03 -30.51
N LYS A 61 17.86 -9.42 -31.33
CA LYS A 61 19.23 -9.03 -30.92
C LYS A 61 19.23 -7.87 -29.93
N ILE A 62 18.11 -7.15 -29.77
CA ILE A 62 17.92 -6.06 -28.79
C ILE A 62 18.17 -6.55 -27.36
N TYR A 63 17.90 -7.82 -27.08
CA TYR A 63 18.07 -8.41 -25.75
C TYR A 63 19.53 -8.49 -25.28
N HIS A 64 20.50 -8.39 -26.21
CA HIS A 64 21.93 -8.45 -25.89
C HIS A 64 22.54 -7.08 -25.60
N LEU A 65 21.78 -5.99 -25.74
CA LEU A 65 22.28 -4.64 -25.47
C LEU A 65 22.23 -4.32 -23.95
N PRO A 66 23.39 -4.07 -23.31
CA PRO A 66 23.49 -3.95 -21.85
C PRO A 66 22.74 -2.74 -21.28
N PHE A 67 22.44 -1.72 -22.09
CA PHE A 67 21.65 -0.57 -21.64
C PHE A 67 20.13 -0.81 -21.70
N LEU A 68 19.68 -1.73 -22.57
CA LEU A 68 18.25 -1.95 -22.83
C LEU A 68 17.65 -3.12 -22.03
N HIS A 69 18.47 -3.99 -21.44
CA HIS A 69 18.01 -5.13 -20.61
C HIS A 69 17.10 -4.70 -19.43
N ARG A 70 17.26 -3.47 -18.91
CA ARG A 70 16.43 -2.93 -17.82
C ARG A 70 14.97 -2.67 -18.25
N PHE A 71 14.73 -2.46 -19.53
CA PHE A 71 13.42 -2.14 -20.09
C PHE A 71 12.86 -3.26 -20.99
N PHE A 72 13.73 -4.16 -21.49
CA PHE A 72 13.39 -5.28 -22.37
C PHE A 72 13.67 -6.63 -21.73
N ASN A 73 12.62 -7.29 -21.22
CA ASN A 73 12.65 -8.68 -20.77
C ASN A 73 11.90 -9.60 -21.76
N LYS A 74 12.43 -10.81 -21.99
CA LYS A 74 11.77 -11.83 -22.85
C LYS A 74 10.34 -12.15 -22.39
N GLU A 75 10.10 -12.13 -21.08
CA GLU A 75 8.78 -12.36 -20.46
C GLU A 75 7.77 -11.23 -20.72
N ALA A 76 8.22 -10.00 -21.03
CA ALA A 76 7.35 -8.84 -21.23
C ALA A 76 6.81 -8.72 -22.66
N PHE A 77 7.46 -9.35 -23.65
CA PHE A 77 7.05 -9.28 -25.05
C PHE A 77 5.60 -9.73 -25.34
N PRO A 78 5.10 -10.88 -24.85
CA PRO A 78 3.72 -11.30 -25.09
C PRO A 78 2.69 -10.30 -24.53
N ILE A 79 3.01 -9.66 -23.40
CA ILE A 79 2.16 -8.62 -22.78
C ILE A 79 2.10 -7.37 -23.67
N TRP A 80 3.25 -6.90 -24.16
CA TRP A 80 3.31 -5.74 -25.06
C TRP A 80 2.65 -6.01 -26.41
N LYS A 81 2.86 -7.18 -26.99
CA LYS A 81 2.20 -7.63 -28.24
C LYS A 81 0.67 -7.62 -28.11
N SER A 82 0.14 -8.18 -27.03
CA SER A 82 -1.31 -8.18 -26.75
C SER A 82 -1.89 -6.77 -26.55
N ARG A 83 -1.17 -5.90 -25.83
CA ARG A 83 -1.59 -4.51 -25.58
C ARG A 83 -1.53 -3.62 -26.83
N MET A 84 -0.51 -3.76 -27.66
CA MET A 84 -0.39 -2.98 -28.89
C MET A 84 -1.41 -3.42 -29.94
N LYS A 85 -1.74 -4.71 -30.03
CA LYS A 85 -2.77 -5.20 -30.95
C LYS A 85 -4.17 -4.66 -30.63
N SER A 86 -4.45 -4.40 -29.35
CA SER A 86 -5.75 -3.91 -28.89
C SER A 86 -5.83 -2.38 -28.76
N ARG A 87 -4.70 -1.68 -28.58
CA ARG A 87 -4.68 -0.25 -28.16
C ARG A 87 -3.50 0.55 -28.73
N SER A 88 -3.02 0.21 -29.93
CA SER A 88 -1.86 0.86 -30.57
C SER A 88 -1.95 2.39 -30.56
N ILE A 89 -3.07 2.95 -30.99
CA ILE A 89 -3.26 4.42 -31.11
C ILE A 89 -3.07 5.15 -29.78
N TYR A 90 -3.70 4.67 -28.70
CA TYR A 90 -3.59 5.28 -27.37
C TYR A 90 -2.19 5.15 -26.79
N LEU A 91 -1.53 4.01 -27.00
CA LEU A 91 -0.20 3.78 -26.47
C LEU A 91 0.84 4.65 -27.18
N ILE A 92 0.72 4.84 -28.50
CA ILE A 92 1.56 5.78 -29.27
C ILE A 92 1.38 7.18 -28.67
N PHE A 93 0.15 7.66 -28.63
CA PHE A 93 -0.16 9.01 -28.20
C PHE A 93 0.29 9.30 -26.76
N PHE A 94 -0.01 8.41 -25.81
CA PHE A 94 0.27 8.68 -24.39
C PHE A 94 1.69 8.34 -23.95
N SER A 95 2.44 7.53 -24.70
CA SER A 95 3.81 7.15 -24.31
C SER A 95 4.74 8.36 -24.12
N SER A 96 4.52 9.42 -24.88
CA SER A 96 5.31 10.66 -24.89
C SER A 96 5.13 11.51 -23.62
N TYR A 97 4.10 11.24 -22.80
CA TYR A 97 3.80 11.98 -21.56
C TYR A 97 4.27 11.27 -20.28
N PHE A 98 4.68 10.00 -20.37
CA PHE A 98 5.09 9.21 -19.21
C PHE A 98 6.59 8.95 -19.20
N ILE A 99 7.27 9.44 -18.16
CA ILE A 99 8.70 9.23 -17.92
C ILE A 99 9.02 7.74 -17.92
N GLY A 100 9.88 7.30 -18.83
CA GLY A 100 10.37 5.92 -18.93
C GLY A 100 9.49 4.93 -19.70
N LEU A 101 8.31 5.34 -20.20
CA LEU A 101 7.46 4.47 -21.05
C LEU A 101 7.69 4.64 -22.55
N ARG A 102 8.23 5.79 -22.98
CA ARG A 102 8.51 6.14 -24.38
C ARG A 102 9.52 5.19 -25.04
N ILE A 103 10.70 5.04 -24.45
CA ILE A 103 11.78 4.17 -24.96
C ILE A 103 11.31 2.71 -25.16
N PRO A 104 10.71 2.04 -24.16
CA PRO A 104 10.26 0.66 -24.37
C PRO A 104 9.17 0.58 -25.44
N PHE A 105 8.24 1.54 -25.47
CA PHE A 105 7.16 1.55 -26.44
C PHE A 105 7.67 1.63 -27.88
N LEU A 106 8.55 2.57 -28.19
CA LEU A 106 9.10 2.81 -29.54
C LEU A 106 9.87 1.59 -30.08
N LEU A 107 10.70 0.99 -29.22
CA LEU A 107 11.45 -0.22 -29.56
C LEU A 107 10.52 -1.41 -29.84
N TYR A 108 9.46 -1.60 -29.04
CA TYR A 108 8.49 -2.68 -29.28
C TYR A 108 7.61 -2.40 -30.50
N ALA A 109 7.28 -1.13 -30.78
CA ALA A 109 6.55 -0.71 -31.97
C ALA A 109 7.33 -1.02 -33.26
N GLY A 110 8.64 -0.73 -33.25
CA GLY A 110 9.57 -1.09 -34.31
C GLY A 110 9.67 -2.59 -34.52
N ARG A 111 9.87 -3.35 -33.44
CA ARG A 111 9.95 -4.81 -33.49
C ARG A 111 8.68 -5.49 -34.01
N LEU A 112 7.51 -4.98 -33.61
CA LEU A 112 6.22 -5.47 -34.09
C LEU A 112 5.90 -5.02 -35.52
N LYS A 113 6.80 -4.25 -36.15
CA LYS A 113 6.68 -3.74 -37.53
C LYS A 113 5.35 -3.03 -37.74
N LEU A 114 4.97 -2.18 -36.79
CA LEU A 114 3.77 -1.35 -36.94
C LEU A 114 3.92 -0.45 -38.18
N PRO A 115 2.85 -0.18 -38.93
CA PRO A 115 2.94 0.64 -40.13
C PRO A 115 3.48 2.03 -39.77
N PHE A 116 4.55 2.44 -40.45
CA PHE A 116 5.30 3.65 -40.13
C PHE A 116 4.47 4.93 -40.28
N LEU A 117 3.67 5.05 -41.35
CA LEU A 117 2.91 6.27 -41.64
C LEU A 117 1.88 6.62 -40.54
N PRO A 118 0.98 5.71 -40.11
CA PRO A 118 0.08 5.98 -38.99
C PRO A 118 0.81 6.27 -37.67
N PHE A 119 1.93 5.59 -37.44
CA PHE A 119 2.76 5.81 -36.27
C PHE A 119 3.38 7.21 -36.27
N PHE A 120 3.95 7.64 -37.41
CA PHE A 120 4.56 8.96 -37.62
C PHE A 120 3.57 10.09 -37.32
N PHE A 121 2.36 10.05 -37.89
CA PHE A 121 1.38 11.11 -37.69
C PHE A 121 0.87 11.19 -36.25
N LEU A 122 0.66 10.05 -35.59
CA LEU A 122 0.22 10.02 -34.19
C LEU A 122 1.31 10.52 -33.23
N ASP A 123 2.56 10.18 -33.50
CA ASP A 123 3.71 10.62 -32.72
C ASP A 123 3.99 12.12 -32.93
N LEU A 124 3.97 12.60 -34.18
CA LEU A 124 4.06 14.02 -34.51
C LEU A 124 3.01 14.85 -33.78
N LEU A 125 1.75 14.37 -33.74
CA LEU A 125 0.67 15.05 -33.04
C LEU A 125 0.89 15.07 -31.53
N SER A 126 1.31 13.94 -30.94
CA SER A 126 1.63 13.85 -29.51
C SER A 126 2.78 14.76 -29.09
N VAL A 127 3.90 14.70 -29.82
CA VAL A 127 5.08 15.53 -29.59
C VAL A 127 4.77 17.01 -29.79
N GLY A 128 4.02 17.35 -30.84
CA GLY A 128 3.60 18.73 -31.10
C GLY A 128 2.81 19.31 -29.93
N ILE A 129 1.79 18.60 -29.44
CA ILE A 129 1.01 19.04 -28.27
C ILE A 129 1.92 19.18 -27.05
N ARG A 130 2.79 18.20 -26.79
CA ARG A 130 3.70 18.23 -25.63
C ARG A 130 4.64 19.43 -25.66
N VAL A 131 5.28 19.68 -26.81
CA VAL A 131 6.22 20.80 -26.97
C VAL A 131 5.48 22.13 -26.81
N ILE A 132 4.31 22.30 -27.42
CA ILE A 132 3.51 23.52 -27.28
C ILE A 132 3.14 23.76 -25.81
N VAL A 133 2.66 22.73 -25.10
CA VAL A 133 2.30 22.85 -23.68
C VAL A 133 3.51 23.24 -22.82
N LEU A 134 4.68 22.65 -23.05
CA LEU A 134 5.89 22.98 -22.30
C LEU A 134 6.42 24.38 -22.61
N VAL A 135 6.42 24.78 -23.88
CA VAL A 135 6.82 26.14 -24.30
C VAL A 135 5.88 27.19 -23.68
N LEU A 136 4.56 26.97 -23.75
CA LEU A 136 3.58 27.86 -23.12
C LEU A 136 3.74 27.91 -21.59
N SER A 137 4.05 26.78 -20.96
CA SER A 137 4.30 26.72 -19.51
C SER A 137 5.53 27.54 -19.13
N GLY A 138 6.62 27.42 -19.90
CA GLY A 138 7.82 28.23 -19.73
C GLY A 138 7.55 29.73 -19.91
N TYR A 139 6.82 30.10 -20.96
CA TYR A 139 6.43 31.48 -21.22
C TYR A 139 5.60 32.10 -20.09
N LEU A 140 4.51 31.42 -19.69
CA LEU A 140 3.64 31.86 -18.60
C LEU A 140 4.39 31.98 -17.27
N SER A 141 5.34 31.08 -17.00
CA SER A 141 6.14 31.15 -15.78
C SER A 141 7.01 32.42 -15.72
N LEU A 142 7.57 32.85 -16.85
CA LEU A 142 8.38 34.07 -16.92
C LEU A 142 7.52 35.33 -16.88
N GLU A 143 6.35 35.32 -17.51
CA GLU A 143 5.44 36.48 -17.48
C GLU A 143 4.84 36.70 -16.09
N LEU A 144 4.52 35.62 -15.36
CA LEU A 144 4.13 35.69 -13.96
C LEU A 144 5.28 36.17 -13.06
N TYR A 145 6.53 35.77 -13.32
CA TYR A 145 7.70 36.30 -12.61
C TYR A 145 7.84 37.82 -12.77
N LYS A 146 7.73 38.31 -14.01
CA LYS A 146 7.89 39.75 -14.32
C LYS A 146 6.76 40.61 -13.76
N ASN A 147 5.52 40.14 -13.85
CA ASN A 147 4.34 40.96 -13.52
C ASN A 147 3.96 40.94 -12.04
N LEU A 148 4.36 39.92 -11.27
CA LEU A 148 3.90 39.74 -9.89
C LEU A 148 5.02 39.72 -8.84
N GLY A 149 6.29 39.90 -9.24
CA GLY A 149 7.40 40.08 -8.31
C GLY A 149 7.62 38.90 -7.35
N PHE A 150 7.25 37.69 -7.76
CA PHE A 150 7.35 36.48 -6.93
C PHE A 150 8.80 36.08 -6.66
N SER A 151 9.05 35.52 -5.49
CA SER A 151 10.34 34.94 -5.12
C SER A 151 10.62 33.65 -5.93
N GLU A 152 11.91 33.30 -6.15
CA GLU A 152 12.30 32.08 -6.90
C GLU A 152 11.63 30.80 -6.35
N SER A 153 11.39 30.75 -5.04
CA SER A 153 10.70 29.64 -4.37
C SER A 153 9.23 29.49 -4.79
N GLU A 154 8.50 30.58 -5.02
CA GLU A 154 7.06 30.54 -5.31
C GLU A 154 6.78 30.07 -6.75
N LEU A 155 7.69 30.40 -7.68
CA LEU A 155 7.64 29.94 -9.08
C LEU A 155 7.91 28.45 -9.22
N ILE A 156 8.93 27.94 -8.51
CA ILE A 156 9.18 26.49 -8.44
C ILE A 156 7.94 25.78 -7.90
N THR A 157 7.28 26.36 -6.91
CA THR A 157 6.06 25.79 -6.32
C THR A 157 4.89 25.75 -7.33
N LEU A 158 4.70 26.80 -8.13
CA LEU A 158 3.65 26.85 -9.17
C LEU A 158 3.91 25.84 -10.32
N VAL A 159 5.17 25.68 -10.73
CA VAL A 159 5.59 24.66 -11.71
C VAL A 159 5.35 23.25 -11.17
N LEU A 160 5.64 23.02 -9.88
CA LEU A 160 5.34 21.75 -9.24
C LEU A 160 3.83 21.49 -9.13
N TYR A 161 3.01 22.52 -8.87
CA TYR A 161 1.54 22.38 -8.83
C TYR A 161 0.95 22.09 -10.21
N SER A 162 1.41 22.77 -11.27
CA SER A 162 0.96 22.51 -12.63
C SER A 162 1.40 21.12 -13.13
N ALA A 163 2.62 20.69 -12.80
CA ALA A 163 3.09 19.32 -13.07
C ALA A 163 2.28 18.27 -12.29
N LEU A 164 1.92 18.55 -11.03
CA LEU A 164 1.05 17.68 -10.22
C LEU A 164 -0.36 17.58 -10.81
N ILE A 165 -0.94 18.70 -11.24
CA ILE A 165 -2.26 18.73 -11.87
C ILE A 165 -2.23 17.97 -13.21
N GLY A 166 -1.20 18.16 -14.03
CA GLY A 166 -0.98 17.40 -15.26
C GLY A 166 -0.80 15.91 -15.00
N PHE A 167 -0.08 15.53 -13.96
CA PHE A 167 0.08 14.14 -13.53
C PHE A 167 -1.24 13.51 -13.06
N LEU A 168 -2.04 14.25 -12.28
CA LEU A 168 -3.37 13.82 -11.84
C LEU A 168 -4.36 13.70 -13.01
N TYR A 169 -4.27 14.61 -13.99
CA TYR A 169 -5.07 14.56 -15.22
C TYR A 169 -4.68 13.38 -16.12
N ALA A 170 -3.38 13.07 -16.24
CA ALA A 170 -2.90 11.90 -16.96
C ALA A 170 -3.34 10.58 -16.29
N ILE A 171 -3.39 10.54 -14.94
CA ILE A 171 -3.99 9.43 -14.20
C ILE A 171 -5.49 9.34 -14.54
N PHE A 172 -6.22 10.45 -14.52
CA PHE A 172 -7.65 10.50 -14.85
C PHE A 172 -7.94 9.98 -16.27
N LEU A 173 -7.16 10.38 -17.27
CA LEU A 173 -7.28 9.86 -18.64
C LEU A 173 -6.96 8.36 -18.75
N LYS A 174 -6.03 7.85 -17.94
CA LYS A 174 -5.72 6.41 -17.82
C LYS A 174 -6.91 5.59 -17.30
N LEU A 175 -7.84 6.22 -16.57
CA LEU A 175 -9.09 5.63 -16.10
C LEU A 175 -10.20 5.65 -17.18
N GLY A 176 -10.03 6.45 -18.23
CA GLY A 176 -11.02 6.67 -19.30
C GLY A 176 -11.20 5.53 -20.31
N ILE A 177 -10.31 4.53 -20.34
CA ILE A 177 -10.29 3.45 -21.35
C ILE A 177 -11.38 2.39 -21.07
N THR A 178 -12.32 2.23 -22.00
CA THR A 178 -13.69 1.71 -21.82
C THR A 178 -13.84 0.24 -21.44
N GLU A 179 -12.96 -0.67 -21.85
CA GLU A 179 -13.01 -2.07 -21.36
C GLU A 179 -12.43 -2.25 -19.95
N ASN A 180 -11.49 -1.36 -19.58
CA ASN A 180 -11.11 -1.26 -18.19
C ASN A 180 -12.26 -0.69 -17.37
N ARG A 181 -13.25 0.05 -17.89
CA ARG A 181 -14.34 0.55 -17.04
C ARG A 181 -15.12 -0.56 -16.34
N LYS A 182 -15.45 -1.70 -16.95
CA LYS A 182 -16.16 -2.76 -16.19
C LYS A 182 -15.26 -3.43 -15.15
N ARG A 183 -14.00 -3.75 -15.47
CA ARG A 183 -13.06 -4.36 -14.50
C ARG A 183 -12.50 -3.38 -13.49
N PHE A 184 -12.31 -2.11 -13.85
CA PHE A 184 -11.89 -0.99 -13.03
C PHE A 184 -13.05 -0.42 -12.25
N PHE A 185 -14.31 -0.44 -12.72
CA PHE A 185 -15.48 -0.17 -11.89
C PHE A 185 -15.80 -1.35 -11.01
N LEU A 186 -15.61 -2.61 -11.40
CA LEU A 186 -15.74 -3.75 -10.46
C LEU A 186 -14.58 -3.75 -9.47
N LYS A 187 -13.37 -3.40 -9.90
CA LYS A 187 -12.20 -3.23 -9.03
C LYS A 187 -12.27 -1.95 -8.22
N LEU A 188 -12.81 -0.82 -8.72
CA LEU A 188 -13.11 0.38 -7.94
C LEU A 188 -14.26 0.09 -7.03
N GLN A 189 -15.36 -0.51 -7.46
CA GLN A 189 -16.46 -0.87 -6.57
C GLN A 189 -15.94 -1.83 -5.51
N SER A 190 -15.02 -2.74 -5.86
CA SER A 190 -14.27 -3.53 -4.89
C SER A 190 -13.29 -2.72 -4.05
N ASP A 191 -12.61 -1.68 -4.55
CA ASP A 191 -11.55 -0.87 -3.91
C ASP A 191 -12.09 0.45 -3.27
N PHE A 192 -13.36 0.74 -3.48
CA PHE A 192 -14.18 1.82 -2.97
C PHE A 192 -15.07 1.24 -1.87
N GLN A 193 -15.54 -0.01 -2.01
CA GLN A 193 -16.06 -0.79 -0.88
C GLN A 193 -14.95 -1.39 0.00
N ARG A 194 -13.86 -1.92 -0.54
CA ARG A 194 -12.60 -2.14 0.20
C ARG A 194 -11.98 -0.77 0.37
N LYS A 195 -12.32 -0.04 1.43
CA LYS A 195 -11.75 1.25 1.89
C LYS A 195 -10.20 1.24 1.96
N THR A 196 -9.55 1.12 0.80
CA THR A 196 -8.10 1.00 0.62
C THR A 196 -7.61 2.18 -0.21
N ASN A 197 -8.42 2.68 -1.15
CA ASN A 197 -8.23 4.01 -1.76
C ASN A 197 -8.66 5.16 -0.83
N SER A 198 -9.49 4.88 0.20
CA SER A 198 -9.86 5.87 1.20
C SER A 198 -8.66 6.34 2.03
N LYS A 199 -7.68 5.46 2.29
CA LYS A 199 -6.46 5.80 3.06
C LYS A 199 -5.61 6.82 2.33
N PHE A 200 -5.48 6.65 1.01
CA PHE A 200 -4.69 7.55 0.17
C PHE A 200 -5.36 8.92 0.06
N LEU A 201 -6.68 8.96 -0.19
CA LEU A 201 -7.44 10.22 -0.21
C LEU A 201 -7.42 10.91 1.15
N LEU A 202 -7.66 10.17 2.23
CA LEU A 202 -7.58 10.69 3.59
C LEU A 202 -6.19 11.26 3.88
N PHE A 203 -5.13 10.53 3.50
CA PHE A 203 -3.76 11.01 3.62
C PHE A 203 -3.50 12.26 2.80
N LEU A 204 -3.97 12.35 1.56
CA LEU A 204 -3.85 13.55 0.73
C LEU A 204 -4.56 14.76 1.36
N ILE A 205 -5.77 14.57 1.88
CA ILE A 205 -6.55 15.62 2.55
C ILE A 205 -5.83 16.12 3.81
N THR A 206 -5.22 15.22 4.57
CA THR A 206 -4.54 15.59 5.81
C THR A 206 -3.06 15.94 5.63
N LEU A 207 -2.48 15.70 4.45
CA LEU A 207 -1.06 15.94 4.16
C LEU A 207 -0.62 17.38 4.46
N PRO A 208 -1.37 18.45 4.09
CA PRO A 208 -0.97 19.82 4.44
C PRO A 208 -0.82 20.04 5.95
N GLU A 209 -1.73 19.46 6.74
CA GLU A 209 -1.67 19.55 8.21
C GLU A 209 -0.46 18.81 8.77
N LEU A 210 -0.17 17.60 8.26
CA LEU A 210 1.02 16.85 8.65
C LEU A 210 2.30 17.63 8.35
N LEU A 211 2.40 18.22 7.16
CA LEU A 211 3.53 19.05 6.77
C LEU A 211 3.65 20.27 7.68
N SER A 212 2.54 20.96 7.96
CA SER A 212 2.50 22.09 8.90
C SER A 212 3.04 21.71 10.28
N LEU A 213 2.61 20.57 10.84
CA LEU A 213 3.12 20.04 12.11
C LEU A 213 4.62 19.72 12.03
N VAL A 214 5.06 19.08 10.94
CA VAL A 214 6.48 18.79 10.71
C VAL A 214 7.32 20.07 10.70
N PHE A 215 6.87 21.12 10.01
CA PHE A 215 7.56 22.40 9.94
C PHE A 215 7.54 23.12 11.28
N ARG A 216 6.37 23.20 11.94
CA ARG A 216 6.19 23.86 13.24
C ARG A 216 7.10 23.25 14.31
N TYR A 217 7.14 21.93 14.41
CA TYR A 217 7.95 21.23 15.42
C TYR A 217 9.38 20.92 14.93
N ARG A 218 9.68 21.14 13.64
CA ARG A 218 10.94 20.78 12.98
C ARG A 218 11.31 19.31 13.26
N PHE A 219 10.32 18.41 13.21
CA PHE A 219 10.50 17.04 13.71
C PHE A 219 9.74 15.95 12.95
N LEU A 220 10.36 15.46 11.87
CA LEU A 220 9.83 14.35 11.04
C LEU A 220 9.71 13.00 11.78
N ARG A 221 10.45 12.81 12.87
CA ARG A 221 10.56 11.53 13.60
C ARG A 221 9.69 11.48 14.87
N ALA A 222 8.71 12.38 14.99
CA ALA A 222 7.81 12.51 16.14
C ALA A 222 7.30 11.16 16.66
N PHE A 223 6.68 10.40 15.77
CA PHE A 223 6.09 9.09 16.04
C PHE A 223 6.97 8.13 16.86
N TYR A 224 8.29 8.18 16.71
CA TYR A 224 9.21 7.26 17.36
C TYR A 224 9.52 7.57 18.83
N LEU A 225 9.09 8.72 19.35
CA LEU A 225 9.35 9.11 20.74
C LEU A 225 8.21 8.76 21.72
N LEU A 226 7.05 8.31 21.22
CA LEU A 226 5.87 8.06 22.06
C LEU A 226 5.97 6.81 22.94
N ASN A 227 6.69 5.78 22.50
CA ASN A 227 6.73 4.49 23.21
C ASN A 227 8.15 3.94 23.27
N PRO A 228 9.10 4.60 23.97
CA PRO A 228 10.49 4.15 24.01
C PRO A 228 10.70 2.74 24.59
N SER A 229 9.80 2.24 25.44
CA SER A 229 9.91 0.85 25.92
C SER A 229 9.51 -0.18 24.86
N LEU A 230 8.93 0.26 23.73
CA LEU A 230 8.65 -0.61 22.59
C LEU A 230 9.72 -0.44 21.51
N PRO A 231 10.17 -1.55 20.90
CA PRO A 231 11.07 -1.47 19.77
C PRO A 231 10.38 -0.75 18.60
N PHE A 232 11.09 0.21 17.98
CA PHE A 232 10.56 0.94 16.82
C PHE A 232 10.36 0.03 15.60
N SER A 233 11.19 -1.01 15.50
CA SER A 233 11.11 -2.07 14.50
C SER A 233 10.64 -3.33 15.20
N VAL A 234 9.33 -3.60 15.15
CA VAL A 234 8.86 -4.94 15.50
C VAL A 234 8.72 -5.74 14.24
N ASP A 235 9.56 -6.78 14.15
CA ASP A 235 9.49 -7.74 13.06
C ASP A 235 8.75 -9.01 13.50
N SER A 236 8.85 -9.43 14.78
CA SER A 236 8.26 -10.66 15.31
C SER A 236 6.93 -10.46 16.04
N ARG A 237 5.97 -11.39 15.86
CA ARG A 237 4.74 -11.40 16.66
C ARG A 237 5.00 -11.74 18.12
N GLN A 238 6.01 -12.55 18.42
CA GLN A 238 6.32 -12.93 19.80
C GLN A 238 6.94 -11.80 20.60
N GLU A 239 7.79 -10.97 19.98
CA GLU A 239 8.37 -9.76 20.60
C GLU A 239 7.27 -8.82 21.12
N LEU A 240 6.12 -8.75 20.43
CA LEU A 240 4.95 -7.97 20.87
C LEU A 240 4.32 -8.47 22.17
N LEU A 241 4.71 -9.65 22.65
CA LEU A 241 4.15 -10.30 23.83
C LEU A 241 5.20 -10.65 24.89
N GLN A 242 6.49 -10.36 24.67
CA GLN A 242 7.57 -10.74 25.60
C GLN A 242 7.50 -10.01 26.94
N PHE A 243 6.91 -8.81 26.96
CA PHE A 243 6.86 -7.93 28.12
C PHE A 243 5.52 -7.97 28.88
N LEU A 244 4.62 -8.90 28.53
CA LEU A 244 3.35 -9.07 29.24
C LEU A 244 3.47 -10.20 30.26
N ASN A 245 2.91 -9.99 31.46
CA ASN A 245 2.79 -11.05 32.46
C ASN A 245 2.01 -12.25 31.90
N ASN A 246 2.50 -13.46 32.20
CA ASN A 246 2.02 -14.72 31.60
C ASN A 246 0.51 -14.93 31.69
N GLY A 247 -0.16 -14.45 32.74
CA GLY A 247 -1.60 -14.66 32.98
C GLY A 247 -2.55 -13.98 31.99
N LYS A 248 -2.09 -13.01 31.18
CA LYS A 248 -2.92 -12.29 30.21
C LYS A 248 -2.46 -12.49 28.76
N LYS A 249 -1.45 -13.33 28.53
CA LYS A 249 -0.87 -13.58 27.20
C LYS A 249 -1.53 -14.78 26.53
N SER A 250 -1.83 -14.67 25.24
CA SER A 250 -2.29 -15.82 24.46
C SER A 250 -1.18 -16.85 24.23
N VAL A 251 -1.54 -18.14 24.27
CA VAL A 251 -0.61 -19.25 24.06
C VAL A 251 -0.06 -19.24 22.63
N SER A 252 1.24 -19.01 22.50
CA SER A 252 1.95 -19.01 21.22
C SER A 252 3.45 -19.24 21.38
N ALA A 253 4.09 -19.80 20.34
CA ALA A 253 5.53 -20.01 20.28
C ALA A 253 6.08 -19.77 18.87
N VAL A 254 7.35 -19.38 18.77
CA VAL A 254 8.06 -19.17 17.50
C VAL A 254 9.10 -20.25 17.30
N PHE A 255 9.21 -20.71 16.05
CA PHE A 255 10.18 -21.72 15.65
C PHE A 255 10.92 -21.28 14.38
N GLU A 256 12.18 -21.67 14.26
CA GLU A 256 13.05 -21.33 13.13
C GLU A 256 13.42 -22.57 12.30
N LYS A 257 13.98 -22.36 11.10
CA LYS A 257 14.44 -23.47 10.25
C LYS A 257 15.83 -23.98 10.67
N PRO A 258 16.10 -25.30 10.58
CA PRO A 258 15.13 -26.36 10.29
C PRO A 258 14.12 -26.53 11.44
N TYR A 259 12.83 -26.64 11.11
CA TYR A 259 11.77 -26.63 12.12
C TYR A 259 11.86 -27.88 13.02
N PRO A 260 12.00 -27.73 14.35
CA PRO A 260 12.16 -28.86 15.25
C PRO A 260 10.81 -29.53 15.54
N VAL A 261 10.38 -30.45 14.66
CA VAL A 261 9.06 -31.10 14.73
C VAL A 261 8.77 -31.70 16.11
N VAL A 262 9.75 -32.35 16.73
CA VAL A 262 9.62 -32.95 18.07
C VAL A 262 9.34 -31.87 19.13
N GLN A 263 10.05 -30.75 19.10
CA GLN A 263 9.82 -29.64 20.04
C GLN A 263 8.46 -29.00 19.82
N ILE A 264 8.01 -28.88 18.57
CA ILE A 264 6.68 -28.35 18.24
C ILE A 264 5.59 -29.29 18.78
N LYS A 265 5.73 -30.61 18.58
CA LYS A 265 4.80 -31.62 19.12
C LYS A 265 4.75 -31.55 20.65
N ASN A 266 5.91 -31.46 21.31
CA ASN A 266 5.99 -31.32 22.76
C ASN A 266 5.35 -30.02 23.26
N PHE A 267 5.58 -28.89 22.57
CA PHE A 267 4.93 -27.62 22.89
C PHE A 267 3.40 -27.74 22.86
N LEU A 268 2.85 -28.33 21.80
CA LEU A 268 1.39 -28.51 21.67
C LEU A 268 0.81 -29.43 22.75
N GLN A 269 1.55 -30.47 23.15
CA GLN A 269 1.14 -31.38 24.24
C GLN A 269 1.20 -30.70 25.61
N ILE A 270 2.33 -30.06 25.95
CA ILE A 270 2.55 -29.42 27.26
C ILE A 270 1.58 -28.26 27.49
N THR A 271 1.30 -27.49 26.44
CA THR A 271 0.38 -26.35 26.54
C THR A 271 -1.10 -26.75 26.54
N GLY A 272 -1.43 -27.99 26.18
CA GLY A 272 -2.81 -28.47 26.11
C GLY A 272 -3.66 -27.76 25.05
N VAL A 273 -3.04 -27.12 24.06
CA VAL A 273 -3.74 -26.38 23.00
C VAL A 273 -4.64 -27.32 22.21
N LYS A 274 -5.92 -26.98 22.10
CA LYS A 274 -6.88 -27.77 21.34
C LYS A 274 -6.77 -27.47 19.85
N PHE A 275 -6.91 -28.51 19.03
CA PHE A 275 -7.05 -28.32 17.59
C PHE A 275 -8.43 -27.71 17.27
N PRO A 276 -8.52 -26.85 16.24
CA PRO A 276 -7.47 -26.52 15.29
C PRO A 276 -6.42 -25.52 15.81
N VAL A 277 -5.18 -25.61 15.31
CA VAL A 277 -4.10 -24.65 15.61
C VAL A 277 -3.68 -23.85 14.38
N LEU A 278 -3.23 -22.62 14.60
CA LEU A 278 -2.79 -21.72 13.53
C LEU A 278 -1.27 -21.74 13.42
N ILE A 279 -0.76 -21.99 12.21
CA ILE A 279 0.63 -21.71 11.86
C ILE A 279 0.67 -20.52 10.91
N GLN A 280 1.49 -19.53 11.18
CA GLN A 280 1.70 -18.38 10.31
C GLN A 280 3.17 -17.95 10.31
N ASP A 281 3.58 -17.16 9.32
CA ASP A 281 4.87 -16.47 9.41
C ASP A 281 4.90 -15.60 10.67
N ASP A 282 6.03 -15.59 11.39
CA ASP A 282 6.20 -14.74 12.57
C ASP A 282 6.23 -13.24 12.21
N SER A 283 6.60 -12.90 10.97
CA SER A 283 6.74 -11.51 10.53
C SER A 283 5.43 -10.72 10.53
N ILE A 284 5.35 -9.61 11.29
CA ILE A 284 4.16 -8.75 11.38
C ILE A 284 3.79 -8.14 10.02
N HIS A 285 4.78 -7.87 9.17
CA HIS A 285 4.60 -7.27 7.83
C HIS A 285 4.25 -8.28 6.74
N ALA A 286 4.33 -9.58 7.02
CA ALA A 286 4.01 -10.59 6.03
C ALA A 286 2.56 -10.42 5.54
N ARG A 287 2.36 -10.59 4.23
CA ARG A 287 1.05 -10.99 3.71
C ARG A 287 0.86 -12.44 4.13
N SER A 288 0.51 -12.63 5.40
CA SER A 288 0.66 -13.91 6.08
C SER A 288 -0.15 -14.99 5.39
N GLN A 289 0.54 -15.90 4.69
CA GLN A 289 0.04 -17.26 4.57
C GLN A 289 -0.06 -17.79 5.99
N TYR A 290 -1.20 -18.41 6.27
CA TYR A 290 -1.40 -19.17 7.47
C TYR A 290 -2.00 -20.51 7.07
N VAL A 291 -1.71 -21.51 7.89
CA VAL A 291 -2.25 -22.85 7.74
C VAL A 291 -2.97 -23.19 9.01
N ARG A 292 -4.21 -23.66 8.86
CA ARG A 292 -4.99 -24.22 9.96
C ARG A 292 -4.70 -25.72 10.00
N LEU A 293 -4.05 -26.15 11.07
CA LEU A 293 -3.91 -27.57 11.37
C LEU A 293 -5.18 -28.03 12.09
N GLN A 294 -5.86 -29.02 11.54
CA GLN A 294 -7.00 -29.70 12.17
C GLN A 294 -6.54 -30.81 13.11
N THR A 295 -5.39 -31.42 12.80
CA THR A 295 -4.82 -32.52 13.57
C THR A 295 -3.30 -32.45 13.53
N ILE A 296 -2.64 -33.14 14.47
CA ILE A 296 -1.18 -33.17 14.54
C ILE A 296 -0.54 -33.82 13.30
N ASN A 297 -1.24 -34.73 12.62
CA ASN A 297 -0.74 -35.43 11.43
C ASN A 297 -0.50 -34.49 10.24
N GLN A 298 -1.15 -33.33 10.23
CA GLN A 298 -0.97 -32.32 9.17
C GLN A 298 0.27 -31.45 9.38
N LEU A 299 0.93 -31.54 10.55
CA LEU A 299 2.01 -30.62 10.94
C LEU A 299 3.17 -30.61 9.96
N GLU A 300 3.74 -31.77 9.64
CA GLU A 300 4.94 -31.87 8.80
C GLU A 300 4.69 -31.33 7.39
N GLY A 301 3.55 -31.69 6.78
CA GLY A 301 3.13 -31.14 5.49
C GLY A 301 2.97 -29.61 5.54
N ALA A 302 2.34 -29.07 6.58
CA ALA A 302 2.16 -27.63 6.72
C ALA A 302 3.49 -26.87 6.86
N LEU A 303 4.47 -27.43 7.57
CA LEU A 303 5.79 -26.81 7.77
C LEU A 303 6.55 -26.62 6.45
N THR A 304 6.28 -27.44 5.42
CA THR A 304 6.92 -27.30 4.09
C THR A 304 6.55 -25.99 3.38
N LEU A 305 5.37 -25.44 3.68
CA LEU A 305 4.86 -24.22 3.07
C LEU A 305 5.61 -22.97 3.54
N PHE A 306 6.20 -23.02 4.73
CA PHE A 306 6.87 -21.88 5.35
C PHE A 306 8.36 -21.85 5.04
N HIS A 307 8.89 -20.62 4.89
CA HIS A 307 10.29 -20.36 4.52
C HIS A 307 10.98 -19.36 5.46
N SER A 308 10.25 -18.85 6.46
CA SER A 308 10.74 -17.93 7.49
C SER A 308 10.44 -18.47 8.88
N LYS A 309 10.85 -17.76 9.95
CA LYS A 309 10.38 -18.08 11.31
C LYS A 309 8.85 -18.17 11.31
N ILE A 310 8.31 -19.19 11.98
CA ILE A 310 6.88 -19.42 12.10
C ILE A 310 6.42 -19.12 13.51
N CYS A 311 5.20 -18.64 13.65
CA CYS A 311 4.49 -18.53 14.91
C CYS A 311 3.34 -19.53 14.90
N ILE A 312 3.28 -20.36 15.94
CA ILE A 312 2.18 -21.30 16.19
C ILE A 312 1.35 -20.76 17.34
N SER A 313 0.04 -20.66 17.16
CA SER A 313 -0.89 -20.12 18.15
C SER A 313 -2.22 -20.86 18.15
N GLU A 314 -2.90 -20.86 19.30
CA GLU A 314 -4.22 -21.44 19.45
C GLU A 314 -5.30 -20.68 18.64
N ILE A 315 -6.25 -21.42 18.05
CA ILE A 315 -7.45 -20.86 17.44
C ILE A 315 -8.61 -21.09 18.40
N LEU A 316 -9.26 -20.01 18.82
CA LEU A 316 -10.48 -20.06 19.63
C LEU A 316 -11.61 -19.40 18.82
N PRO A 317 -12.38 -20.19 18.05
CA PRO A 317 -13.43 -19.70 17.16
C PRO A 317 -14.52 -18.90 17.88
N GLU A 318 -14.87 -19.30 19.09
CA GLU A 318 -16.01 -18.73 19.81
C GLU A 318 -15.69 -17.37 20.43
N GLU A 319 -14.41 -16.98 20.44
CA GLU A 319 -13.98 -15.77 21.11
C GLU A 319 -14.12 -14.52 20.23
N LEU A 320 -14.41 -13.41 20.91
CA LEU A 320 -14.45 -12.07 20.37
C LEU A 320 -13.04 -11.56 20.18
N GLU A 321 -12.74 -11.01 19.01
CA GLU A 321 -11.50 -10.28 18.78
C GLU A 321 -11.78 -8.78 18.75
N LEU A 322 -11.01 -8.01 19.52
CA LEU A 322 -11.13 -6.56 19.57
C LEU A 322 -9.79 -5.86 19.36
N GLU A 323 -9.89 -4.64 18.87
CA GLU A 323 -8.79 -3.70 18.76
C GLU A 323 -9.07 -2.49 19.66
N VAL A 324 -8.15 -2.20 20.57
CA VAL A 324 -8.26 -1.13 21.57
C VAL A 324 -7.12 -0.15 21.36
N LEU A 325 -7.46 1.14 21.19
CA LEU A 325 -6.49 2.23 21.26
C LEU A 325 -6.47 2.74 22.71
N PHE A 326 -5.35 2.57 23.39
CA PHE A 326 -5.16 2.92 24.79
C PHE A 326 -4.08 3.99 24.90
N GLN A 327 -4.43 5.14 25.48
CA GLN A 327 -3.50 6.25 25.72
C GLN A 327 -3.12 6.26 27.19
N MET A 328 -1.84 6.39 27.47
CA MET A 328 -1.32 6.61 28.82
C MET A 328 -0.81 8.04 28.92
N THR A 329 -0.96 8.63 30.11
CA THR A 329 -0.46 9.97 30.40
C THR A 329 0.22 9.93 31.75
N GLU A 330 1.47 10.38 31.80
CA GLU A 330 2.25 10.43 33.02
C GLU A 330 1.52 11.20 34.12
N GLY A 331 1.46 10.63 35.32
CA GLY A 331 0.76 11.22 36.47
C GLY A 331 -0.77 11.02 36.47
N SER A 332 -1.33 10.26 35.53
CA SER A 332 -2.77 9.96 35.50
C SER A 332 -3.04 8.51 35.07
N GLU A 333 -4.29 8.09 35.19
CA GLU A 333 -4.75 6.83 34.61
C GLU A 333 -4.84 6.92 33.09
N GLY A 334 -4.40 5.86 32.42
CA GLY A 334 -4.58 5.68 31.00
C GLY A 334 -6.05 5.50 30.64
N LYS A 335 -6.39 5.84 29.40
CA LYS A 335 -7.76 5.86 28.89
C LYS A 335 -7.88 5.15 27.56
N ILE A 336 -9.01 4.47 27.37
CA ILE A 336 -9.42 3.89 26.10
C ILE A 336 -9.88 5.01 25.17
N LEU A 337 -9.06 5.34 24.19
CA LEU A 337 -9.40 6.29 23.14
C LEU A 337 -10.29 5.68 22.06
N HIS A 338 -10.27 4.36 21.89
CA HIS A 338 -11.13 3.69 20.91
C HIS A 338 -11.22 2.20 21.15
N ILE A 339 -12.36 1.60 20.80
CA ILE A 339 -12.58 0.15 20.87
C ILE A 339 -13.40 -0.33 19.67
N GLU A 340 -12.90 -1.35 18.98
CA GLU A 340 -13.60 -1.99 17.85
C GLU A 340 -13.65 -3.49 18.02
N LYS A 341 -14.83 -4.06 17.75
CA LYS A 341 -15.04 -5.49 17.60
C LYS A 341 -14.82 -5.91 16.15
N LYS A 342 -14.08 -7.00 15.92
CA LYS A 342 -13.98 -7.64 14.62
C LYS A 342 -15.23 -8.49 14.36
N ILE A 343 -15.82 -8.33 13.18
CA ILE A 343 -16.93 -9.14 12.69
C ILE A 343 -16.37 -10.03 11.59
N PHE A 344 -16.30 -11.33 11.87
CA PHE A 344 -15.75 -12.31 10.94
C PHE A 344 -16.74 -12.59 9.80
N PRO A 345 -16.25 -12.77 8.56
CA PRO A 345 -17.10 -13.14 7.43
C PRO A 345 -17.66 -14.54 7.63
N GLU A 346 -18.99 -14.64 7.56
CA GLU A 346 -19.76 -15.86 7.74
C GLU A 346 -20.81 -15.96 6.63
N VAL A 347 -21.15 -17.19 6.22
CA VAL A 347 -22.29 -17.48 5.34
C VAL A 347 -23.22 -18.45 6.04
N ARG A 348 -24.51 -18.38 5.72
CA ARG A 348 -25.52 -19.31 6.22
C ARG A 348 -25.93 -20.24 5.08
N GLY A 349 -25.90 -21.55 5.32
CA GLY A 349 -26.35 -22.56 4.37
C GLY A 349 -27.84 -22.48 4.11
N ASP A 350 -28.23 -22.74 2.87
CA ASP A 350 -29.62 -22.82 2.41
C ASP A 350 -30.01 -24.28 2.06
N GLY A 351 -29.10 -25.24 2.25
CA GLY A 351 -29.26 -26.65 1.90
C GLY A 351 -29.20 -26.94 0.40
N LYS A 352 -28.90 -25.95 -0.45
CA LYS A 352 -28.92 -26.09 -1.93
C LYS A 352 -27.67 -25.54 -2.60
N SER A 353 -27.20 -24.38 -2.18
CA SER A 353 -26.07 -23.66 -2.74
C SER A 353 -24.75 -24.14 -2.15
N THR A 354 -23.71 -24.23 -2.99
CA THR A 354 -22.34 -24.49 -2.51
C THR A 354 -21.78 -23.29 -1.75
N LEU A 355 -20.76 -23.52 -0.92
CA LEU A 355 -20.00 -22.45 -0.25
C LEU A 355 -19.54 -21.38 -1.24
N ARG A 356 -19.03 -21.81 -2.41
CA ARG A 356 -18.69 -20.93 -3.53
C ARG A 356 -19.85 -20.03 -3.94
N SER A 357 -21.01 -20.62 -4.23
CA SER A 357 -22.20 -19.85 -4.65
C SER A 357 -22.64 -18.86 -3.57
N LEU A 358 -22.63 -19.26 -2.30
CA LEU A 358 -22.97 -18.40 -1.16
C LEU A 358 -22.00 -17.22 -1.02
N VAL A 359 -20.70 -17.43 -1.24
CA VAL A 359 -19.70 -16.35 -1.21
C VAL A 359 -19.82 -15.42 -2.43
N SER A 360 -19.94 -15.98 -3.64
CA SER A 360 -20.02 -15.21 -4.90
C SER A 360 -21.31 -14.40 -5.02
N SER A 361 -22.43 -14.90 -4.48
CA SER A 361 -23.72 -14.21 -4.46
C SER A 361 -23.79 -13.13 -3.36
N ASN A 362 -23.00 -13.26 -2.29
CA ASN A 362 -22.99 -12.27 -1.22
C ASN A 362 -22.38 -10.94 -1.70
N PRO A 363 -23.12 -9.81 -1.60
CA PRO A 363 -22.72 -8.54 -2.18
C PRO A 363 -21.42 -7.98 -1.60
N LYS A 364 -21.05 -8.38 -0.37
CA LYS A 364 -19.82 -7.98 0.30
C LYS A 364 -18.70 -9.00 0.11
N LEU A 365 -19.00 -10.29 0.25
CA LEU A 365 -17.97 -11.35 0.27
C LEU A 365 -17.44 -11.72 -1.12
N ARG A 366 -18.22 -11.49 -2.19
CA ARG A 366 -17.77 -11.75 -3.58
C ARG A 366 -16.45 -11.07 -3.93
N PHE A 367 -16.15 -9.93 -3.30
CA PHE A 367 -14.89 -9.23 -3.53
C PHE A 367 -13.71 -9.93 -2.88
N PHE A 368 -13.92 -10.80 -1.90
CA PHE A 368 -12.87 -11.54 -1.20
C PHE A 368 -12.78 -13.00 -1.66
N GLU A 369 -13.57 -13.40 -2.65
CA GLU A 369 -13.74 -14.78 -3.12
C GLU A 369 -12.40 -15.51 -3.32
N ILE A 370 -11.46 -14.92 -4.07
CA ILE A 370 -10.15 -15.54 -4.34
C ILE A 370 -9.39 -15.86 -3.05
N VAL A 371 -9.40 -14.94 -2.08
CA VAL A 371 -8.64 -15.10 -0.84
C VAL A 371 -9.37 -16.06 0.10
N LEU A 372 -10.70 -16.05 0.09
CA LEU A 372 -11.53 -16.96 0.87
C LEU A 372 -11.52 -18.39 0.32
N PHE A 373 -11.39 -18.57 -1.00
CA PHE A 373 -11.19 -19.87 -1.64
C PHE A 373 -9.97 -20.58 -1.06
N TYR A 374 -8.80 -19.93 -1.05
CA TYR A 374 -7.57 -20.53 -0.51
C TYR A 374 -7.66 -20.88 0.98
N GLN A 375 -8.59 -20.28 1.74
CA GLN A 375 -8.81 -20.61 3.15
C GLN A 375 -9.75 -21.79 3.35
N ASN A 376 -10.61 -22.05 2.36
CA ASN A 376 -11.74 -22.96 2.49
C ASN A 376 -11.80 -23.95 1.31
N GLU A 377 -10.68 -24.19 0.64
CA GLU A 377 -10.59 -24.99 -0.59
C GLU A 377 -11.29 -26.35 -0.45
N THR A 378 -11.03 -27.04 0.66
CA THR A 378 -11.63 -28.36 0.96
C THR A 378 -13.15 -28.33 1.17
N HIS A 379 -13.74 -27.16 1.39
CA HIS A 379 -15.18 -26.95 1.61
C HIS A 379 -15.84 -26.16 0.48
N TRP A 380 -15.08 -25.71 -0.51
CA TRP A 380 -15.52 -24.68 -1.45
C TRP A 380 -16.71 -25.09 -2.30
N GLU A 381 -16.72 -26.35 -2.75
CA GLU A 381 -17.80 -26.92 -3.55
C GLU A 381 -18.83 -27.70 -2.70
N LYS A 382 -18.71 -27.69 -1.36
CA LYS A 382 -19.69 -28.35 -0.49
C LYS A 382 -20.97 -27.52 -0.39
N VAL A 383 -22.11 -28.19 -0.44
CA VAL A 383 -23.42 -27.61 -0.09
C VAL A 383 -23.55 -27.57 1.42
N LEU A 384 -23.79 -26.38 1.98
CA LEU A 384 -23.98 -26.21 3.41
C LEU A 384 -25.43 -26.53 3.80
N PRO A 385 -25.66 -27.39 4.81
CA PRO A 385 -26.98 -27.63 5.39
C PRO A 385 -27.75 -26.34 5.72
N ALA A 386 -29.08 -26.39 5.56
CA ALA A 386 -29.94 -25.25 5.81
C ALA A 386 -29.80 -24.76 7.27
N GLY A 387 -29.48 -23.47 7.44
CA GLY A 387 -29.31 -22.84 8.75
C GLY A 387 -27.91 -22.95 9.35
N GLU A 388 -27.02 -23.79 8.81
CA GLU A 388 -25.63 -23.90 9.27
C GLU A 388 -24.88 -22.59 9.02
N VAL A 389 -24.20 -22.06 10.05
CA VAL A 389 -23.35 -20.87 9.92
C VAL A 389 -21.91 -21.32 9.73
N PHE A 390 -21.34 -21.00 8.58
CA PHE A 390 -19.96 -21.33 8.23
C PHE A 390 -19.07 -20.09 8.29
N ARG A 391 -18.05 -20.12 9.15
CA ARG A 391 -17.06 -19.05 9.26
C ARG A 391 -15.94 -19.23 8.24
N LEU A 392 -15.73 -18.18 7.45
CA LEU A 392 -14.81 -18.22 6.30
C LEU A 392 -13.34 -17.96 6.67
N THR A 393 -13.07 -17.34 7.82
CA THR A 393 -11.70 -17.04 8.28
C THR A 393 -11.64 -16.93 9.80
N TYR A 394 -10.48 -17.24 10.37
CA TYR A 394 -10.19 -17.10 11.80
C TYR A 394 -9.23 -15.94 12.11
N LEU A 395 -8.82 -15.20 11.07
CA LEU A 395 -7.98 -14.02 11.21
C LEU A 395 -8.81 -12.75 11.07
N GLY A 396 -8.79 -11.89 12.09
CA GLY A 396 -9.49 -10.61 12.10
C GLY A 396 -8.85 -9.54 11.19
N SER A 397 -8.71 -9.84 9.91
CA SER A 397 -8.08 -8.98 8.90
C SER A 397 -9.07 -8.56 7.82
N GLN A 398 -9.10 -7.27 7.52
CA GLN A 398 -9.90 -6.72 6.43
C GLN A 398 -9.59 -7.35 5.06
N ARG A 399 -8.40 -7.96 4.88
CA ARG A 399 -8.04 -8.69 3.64
C ARG A 399 -8.93 -9.90 3.36
N PHE A 400 -9.56 -10.45 4.39
CA PHE A 400 -10.47 -11.58 4.29
C PHE A 400 -11.94 -11.16 4.33
N GLY A 401 -12.23 -9.85 4.32
CA GLY A 401 -13.59 -9.36 4.47
C GLY A 401 -14.06 -9.25 5.91
N THR A 402 -13.16 -9.33 6.89
CA THR A 402 -13.49 -9.01 8.29
C THR A 402 -13.89 -7.53 8.41
N GLU A 403 -15.09 -7.29 8.93
CA GLU A 403 -15.60 -5.96 9.23
C GLU A 403 -15.24 -5.53 10.66
N THR A 404 -15.43 -4.25 10.96
CA THR A 404 -15.18 -3.66 12.27
C THR A 404 -16.41 -2.92 12.74
N LYS A 405 -16.81 -3.13 13.99
CA LYS A 405 -17.88 -2.38 14.65
C LYS A 405 -17.32 -1.62 15.84
N ILE A 406 -17.50 -0.30 15.85
CA ILE A 406 -17.12 0.55 16.99
C ILE A 406 -18.06 0.24 18.16
N LEU A 407 -17.47 0.11 19.36
CA LEU A 407 -18.24 -0.07 20.60
C LEU A 407 -18.22 1.21 21.45
N SER A 408 -19.24 1.35 22.30
CA SER A 408 -19.30 2.42 23.30
C SER A 408 -18.24 2.17 24.38
N LYS A 409 -17.36 3.15 24.63
CA LYS A 409 -16.33 3.06 25.67
C LYS A 409 -16.90 3.01 27.09
N LYS A 410 -18.08 3.61 27.30
CA LYS A 410 -18.73 3.71 28.62
C LYS A 410 -19.01 2.34 29.24
N ASP A 411 -19.12 1.32 28.40
CA ASP A 411 -19.45 -0.04 28.81
C ASP A 411 -18.21 -0.83 29.29
N PHE A 412 -17.00 -0.26 29.21
CA PHE A 412 -15.73 -0.97 29.37
C PHE A 412 -14.82 -0.36 30.45
N THR A 413 -15.39 0.10 31.56
CA THR A 413 -14.64 0.66 32.70
C THR A 413 -13.67 -0.36 33.31
N ASP A 414 -14.09 -1.61 33.51
CA ASP A 414 -13.21 -2.62 34.15
C ASP A 414 -12.09 -3.06 33.21
N LEU A 415 -12.34 -3.05 31.89
CA LEU A 415 -11.29 -3.25 30.89
C LEU A 415 -10.24 -2.14 30.99
N GLU A 416 -10.66 -0.88 31.09
CA GLU A 416 -9.76 0.27 31.26
C GLU A 416 -8.96 0.17 32.57
N SER A 417 -9.61 -0.18 33.67
CA SER A 417 -8.96 -0.40 34.97
C SER A 417 -7.94 -1.54 34.91
N THR A 418 -8.31 -2.69 34.33
CA THR A 418 -7.39 -3.83 34.16
C THR A 418 -6.18 -3.46 33.29
N LEU A 419 -6.38 -2.69 32.21
CA LEU A 419 -5.27 -2.21 31.37
C LEU A 419 -4.35 -1.26 32.13
N ASN A 420 -4.91 -0.40 32.98
CA ASN A 420 -4.16 0.49 33.86
C ASN A 420 -3.28 -0.26 34.87
N GLU A 421 -3.75 -1.39 35.38
CA GLU A 421 -2.99 -2.29 36.25
C GLU A 421 -1.88 -3.01 35.48
N ILE A 422 -2.20 -3.57 34.30
CA ILE A 422 -1.23 -4.31 33.47
C ILE A 422 -0.02 -3.44 33.10
N PHE A 423 -0.25 -2.18 32.73
CA PHE A 423 0.80 -1.28 32.25
C PHE A 423 1.31 -0.30 33.32
N ILE A 424 0.97 -0.50 34.60
CA ILE A 424 1.30 0.45 35.68
C ILE A 424 2.79 0.80 35.75
N HIS A 425 3.67 -0.18 35.56
CA HIS A 425 5.12 -0.01 35.61
C HIS A 425 5.72 0.58 34.33
N GLU A 426 4.96 0.63 33.23
CA GLU A 426 5.43 1.15 31.94
C GLU A 426 4.85 2.55 31.60
N ARG A 427 4.07 3.17 32.51
CA ARG A 427 3.39 4.46 32.26
C ARG A 427 4.32 5.63 31.89
N LYS A 428 5.59 5.59 32.29
CA LYS A 428 6.58 6.62 31.93
C LYS A 428 7.09 6.49 30.50
N ASP A 429 7.02 5.29 29.92
CA ASP A 429 7.68 4.93 28.66
C ASP A 429 6.70 4.44 27.59
N LEU A 430 5.41 4.47 27.87
CA LEU A 430 4.35 4.20 26.93
C LEU A 430 3.34 5.34 26.95
N ASP A 431 3.21 6.05 25.84
CA ASP A 431 2.21 7.12 25.69
C ASP A 431 0.97 6.60 24.92
N LEU A 432 1.14 5.69 23.96
CA LEU A 432 0.04 5.29 23.07
C LEU A 432 0.18 3.89 22.46
N LEU A 433 -0.76 3.02 22.82
CA LEU A 433 -0.79 1.62 22.42
C LEU A 433 -1.99 1.27 21.56
N ARG A 434 -1.74 0.43 20.56
CA ARG A 434 -2.75 -0.35 19.86
C ARG A 434 -2.68 -1.79 20.37
N LEU A 435 -3.73 -2.21 21.06
CA LEU A 435 -3.85 -3.54 21.62
C LEU A 435 -4.82 -4.36 20.77
N LYS A 436 -4.41 -5.59 20.44
CA LYS A 436 -5.34 -6.60 19.94
C LYS A 436 -5.64 -7.53 21.11
N ILE A 437 -6.89 -7.63 21.49
CA ILE A 437 -7.33 -8.45 22.63
C ILE A 437 -8.39 -9.45 22.20
N ARG A 438 -8.56 -10.47 23.03
CA ARG A 438 -9.54 -11.53 22.81
C ARG A 438 -10.27 -11.87 24.11
N ALA A 439 -11.56 -12.18 24.04
CA ALA A 439 -12.38 -12.59 25.18
C ALA A 439 -13.45 -13.59 24.75
N THR A 440 -13.84 -14.52 25.63
CA THR A 440 -14.87 -15.53 25.30
C THR A 440 -16.28 -14.96 25.16
N SER A 441 -16.56 -13.81 25.78
CA SER A 441 -17.86 -13.12 25.68
C SER A 441 -17.72 -11.63 25.97
N GLU A 442 -18.71 -10.84 25.55
CA GLU A 442 -18.72 -9.40 25.83
C GLU A 442 -18.85 -9.16 27.33
N GLU A 443 -19.57 -10.03 28.04
CA GLU A 443 -19.68 -10.01 29.49
C GLU A 443 -18.32 -10.22 30.17
N ASN A 444 -17.54 -11.22 29.73
CA ASN A 444 -16.20 -11.44 30.27
C ASN A 444 -15.29 -10.25 29.99
N LEU A 445 -15.36 -9.67 28.80
CA LEU A 445 -14.62 -8.47 28.46
C LEU A 445 -14.99 -7.29 29.37
N ARG A 446 -16.30 -7.09 29.62
CA ARG A 446 -16.82 -6.05 30.54
C ARG A 446 -16.33 -6.24 31.97
N LYS A 447 -16.06 -7.47 32.40
CA LYS A 447 -15.48 -7.83 33.71
C LYS A 447 -13.94 -7.85 33.73
N GLY A 448 -13.26 -7.29 32.72
CA GLY A 448 -11.79 -7.30 32.64
C GLY A 448 -11.15 -8.67 32.36
N ARG A 449 -11.93 -9.67 31.93
CA ARG A 449 -11.47 -11.03 31.60
C ARG A 449 -11.21 -11.16 30.10
N PHE A 450 -9.95 -10.94 29.72
CA PHE A 450 -9.47 -11.00 28.34
C PHE A 450 -8.00 -11.45 28.29
N GLN A 451 -7.56 -11.83 27.09
CA GLN A 451 -6.16 -12.07 26.74
C GLN A 451 -5.69 -11.01 25.73
N ILE A 452 -4.42 -10.64 25.80
CA ILE A 452 -3.76 -9.75 24.85
C ILE A 452 -3.05 -10.60 23.79
N LEU A 453 -3.45 -10.40 22.53
CA LEU A 453 -2.88 -11.06 21.34
C LEU A 453 -1.69 -10.29 20.78
N SER A 454 -1.66 -8.96 20.93
CA SER A 454 -0.51 -8.14 20.55
C SER A 454 -0.58 -6.74 21.15
N ARG A 455 0.57 -6.15 21.51
CA ARG A 455 0.70 -4.73 21.85
C ARG A 455 1.62 -4.02 20.85
N GLN A 456 1.13 -3.00 20.15
CA GLN A 456 1.89 -2.29 19.11
C GLN A 456 1.89 -0.78 19.37
N PRO A 457 2.94 -0.05 18.97
CA PRO A 457 2.83 1.40 18.88
C PRO A 457 1.77 1.77 17.84
N SER A 458 0.91 2.75 18.17
CA SER A 458 -0.06 3.28 17.20
C SER A 458 0.52 4.51 16.50
N PHE A 459 0.92 4.35 15.24
CA PHE A 459 1.33 5.47 14.39
C PHE A 459 0.19 5.99 13.51
N PHE A 460 -0.73 5.10 13.17
CA PHE A 460 -1.93 5.40 12.40
C PHE A 460 -3.08 4.53 12.94
N PRO A 461 -4.10 5.12 13.56
CA PRO A 461 -5.21 4.37 14.12
C PRO A 461 -6.12 3.88 13.00
N GLN A 462 -6.21 2.56 12.83
CA GLN A 462 -6.90 1.94 11.70
C GLN A 462 -8.42 2.23 11.70
N TYR A 463 -9.00 2.50 12.87
CA TYR A 463 -10.41 2.81 13.02
C TYR A 463 -10.85 4.09 12.32
N MET A 464 -9.94 5.03 12.07
CA MET A 464 -10.24 6.25 11.32
C MET A 464 -10.57 5.96 9.85
N ILE A 465 -10.45 4.71 9.43
CA ILE A 465 -10.85 4.24 8.11
C ILE A 465 -12.06 3.29 8.23
N SER A 466 -12.62 3.08 9.42
CA SER A 466 -13.82 2.24 9.62
C SER A 466 -15.01 2.80 8.83
N SER A 467 -15.96 1.93 8.47
CA SER A 467 -17.22 2.32 7.80
C SER A 467 -18.07 3.30 8.61
N SER A 468 -17.80 3.46 9.90
CA SER A 468 -18.58 4.27 10.82
C SER A 468 -18.34 5.78 10.71
N PHE A 469 -17.28 6.22 10.02
CA PHE A 469 -16.99 7.65 9.82
C PHE A 469 -17.09 8.05 8.35
N SER A 470 -17.54 9.28 8.12
CA SER A 470 -17.37 10.00 6.86
C SER A 470 -15.90 10.38 6.63
N TYR A 471 -15.55 10.75 5.40
CA TYR A 471 -14.18 11.16 5.07
C TYR A 471 -13.72 12.40 5.83
N PHE A 472 -14.60 13.38 6.04
CA PHE A 472 -14.26 14.62 6.75
C PHE A 472 -14.08 14.38 8.25
N GLU A 473 -14.96 13.60 8.88
CA GLU A 473 -14.80 13.20 10.28
C GLU A 473 -13.51 12.43 10.49
N SER A 474 -13.20 11.50 9.59
CA SER A 474 -11.95 10.74 9.60
C SER A 474 -10.74 11.67 9.51
N ALA A 475 -10.81 12.69 8.65
CA ALA A 475 -9.74 13.67 8.46
C ALA A 475 -9.54 14.51 9.73
N ASP A 476 -10.60 15.03 10.33
CA ASP A 476 -10.51 15.85 11.54
C ASP A 476 -10.02 15.06 12.76
N LEU A 477 -10.45 13.80 12.89
CA LEU A 477 -9.91 12.88 13.89
C LEU A 477 -8.40 12.67 13.68
N LEU A 478 -7.97 12.45 12.45
CA LEU A 478 -6.56 12.23 12.11
C LEU A 478 -5.70 13.47 12.36
N LYS A 479 -6.21 14.68 12.04
CA LYS A 479 -5.53 15.95 12.35
C LYS A 479 -5.32 16.10 13.85
N LYS A 480 -6.36 15.91 14.67
CA LYS A 480 -6.28 15.98 16.14
C LYS A 480 -5.27 14.96 16.69
N TYR A 481 -5.29 13.77 16.14
CA TYR A 481 -4.38 12.70 16.52
C TYR A 481 -2.92 13.02 16.21
N TRP A 482 -2.63 13.52 15.01
CA TRP A 482 -1.27 13.97 14.66
C TRP A 482 -0.82 15.16 15.50
N ALA A 483 -1.69 16.15 15.71
CA ALA A 483 -1.36 17.29 16.58
C ALA A 483 -0.95 16.83 17.98
N TRP A 484 -1.70 15.88 18.57
CA TRP A 484 -1.35 15.28 19.86
C TRP A 484 -0.01 14.54 19.82
N ILE A 485 0.24 13.72 18.80
CA ILE A 485 1.50 13.00 18.64
C ILE A 485 2.68 13.97 18.60
N PHE A 486 2.61 15.00 17.76
CA PHE A 486 3.70 15.97 17.60
C PHE A 486 3.93 16.76 18.88
N TRP A 487 2.86 17.21 19.54
CA TRP A 487 2.95 17.87 20.83
C TRP A 487 3.63 17.00 21.89
N LYS A 488 3.16 15.75 22.08
CA LYS A 488 3.73 14.84 23.08
C LYS A 488 5.17 14.46 22.76
N SER A 489 5.46 14.20 21.48
CA SER A 489 6.82 13.88 21.03
C SER A 489 7.79 15.04 21.24
N ASN A 490 7.32 16.29 21.12
CA ASN A 490 8.14 17.46 21.42
C ASN A 490 8.47 17.55 22.92
N GLN A 491 7.51 17.22 23.80
CA GLN A 491 7.75 17.12 25.24
C GLN A 491 8.81 16.05 25.55
N ARG A 492 8.67 14.84 24.97
CA ARG A 492 9.66 13.76 25.11
C ARG A 492 11.04 14.17 24.62
N ARG A 493 11.11 14.95 23.54
CA ARG A 493 12.36 15.50 23.02
C ARG A 493 12.99 16.51 23.99
N SER A 494 12.20 17.38 24.63
CA SER A 494 12.72 18.30 25.65
C SER A 494 13.19 17.58 26.92
N GLU A 495 12.68 16.39 27.20
CA GLU A 495 13.18 15.49 28.27
C GLU A 495 14.50 14.80 27.89
N GLY A 496 15.09 15.10 26.73
CA GLY A 496 16.35 14.53 26.26
C GLY A 496 16.22 13.21 25.50
N ARG A 497 15.00 12.74 25.19
CA ARG A 497 14.81 11.50 24.42
C ARG A 497 15.20 11.67 22.96
N ILE A 498 15.96 10.70 22.44
CA ILE A 498 16.51 10.74 21.08
C ILE A 498 15.80 9.68 20.22
N PRO A 499 15.22 10.05 19.06
CA PRO A 499 14.60 9.09 18.17
C PRO A 499 15.65 8.28 17.38
N PRO A 500 15.27 7.13 16.80
CA PRO A 500 16.13 6.38 15.90
C PRO A 500 16.69 7.26 14.76
N SER A 501 17.91 6.93 14.31
CA SER A 501 18.53 7.66 13.20
C SER A 501 17.73 7.48 11.90
N TYR A 502 17.84 8.46 10.99
CA TYR A 502 17.22 8.33 9.65
C TYR A 502 17.72 7.10 8.90
N PHE A 503 19.00 6.75 9.05
CA PHE A 503 19.58 5.53 8.46
C PHE A 503 18.94 4.27 9.03
N SER A 504 18.72 4.19 10.34
CA SER A 504 18.04 3.07 11.00
C SER A 504 16.63 2.90 10.44
N ILE A 505 15.87 3.99 10.33
CA ILE A 505 14.51 4.00 9.79
C ILE A 505 14.50 3.55 8.32
N LEU A 506 15.39 4.11 7.49
CA LEU A 506 15.48 3.76 6.07
C LEU A 506 15.89 2.29 5.89
N SER A 507 16.87 1.81 6.65
CA SER A 507 17.33 0.43 6.60
C SER A 507 16.21 -0.56 6.97
N TYR A 508 15.39 -0.21 7.95
CA TYR A 508 14.22 -0.98 8.36
C TYR A 508 13.15 -0.98 7.25
N PHE A 509 12.86 0.18 6.68
CA PHE A 509 11.91 0.30 5.57
C PHE A 509 12.35 -0.53 4.34
N LEU A 510 13.62 -0.46 3.95
CA LEU A 510 14.17 -1.25 2.84
C LEU A 510 14.13 -2.77 3.13
N ARG A 511 14.43 -3.19 4.37
CA ARG A 511 14.29 -4.60 4.80
C ARG A 511 12.84 -5.08 4.70
N SER A 512 11.90 -4.28 5.19
CA SER A 512 10.46 -4.57 5.11
C SER A 512 9.96 -4.66 3.66
N LEU A 513 10.42 -3.75 2.78
CA LEU A 513 10.12 -3.81 1.34
C LEU A 513 10.69 -5.05 0.65
N LYS A 514 11.92 -5.46 0.98
CA LYS A 514 12.55 -6.67 0.42
C LYS A 514 11.82 -7.93 0.86
N SER A 515 11.43 -8.01 2.14
CA SER A 515 10.59 -9.07 2.68
C SER A 515 9.23 -9.13 1.98
N SER A 516 8.60 -7.97 1.78
CA SER A 516 7.30 -7.85 1.10
C SER A 516 7.37 -8.24 -0.39
N ARG A 517 8.34 -7.73 -1.16
CA ARG A 517 8.48 -8.01 -2.61
C ARG A 517 8.76 -9.49 -2.90
N ARG A 518 9.64 -10.14 -2.14
CA ARG A 518 9.93 -11.58 -2.28
C ARG A 518 8.69 -12.45 -2.03
N LYS A 519 7.78 -11.97 -1.18
CA LYS A 519 6.52 -12.66 -0.85
C LYS A 519 5.42 -12.38 -1.87
N ILE A 520 5.24 -11.13 -2.33
CA ILE A 520 4.25 -10.74 -3.34
C ILE A 520 4.43 -11.52 -4.65
N LEU A 521 5.67 -11.66 -5.13
CA LEU A 521 6.01 -12.44 -6.32
C LEU A 521 5.65 -13.94 -6.21
N ARG A 522 5.45 -14.47 -5.00
CA ARG A 522 5.05 -15.88 -4.79
C ARG A 522 3.54 -16.07 -4.73
N TYR A 523 2.77 -15.01 -4.42
CA TYR A 523 1.31 -15.08 -4.30
C TYR A 523 0.58 -14.68 -5.60
N ASP A 524 1.22 -13.92 -6.48
CA ASP A 524 0.59 -13.44 -7.73
C ASP A 524 0.79 -14.41 -8.93
N PHE A 525 1.41 -15.60 -8.74
CA PHE A 525 1.77 -16.50 -9.85
C PHE A 525 0.97 -17.81 -9.98
N HIS A 526 -0.12 -17.99 -9.24
CA HIS A 526 -1.12 -19.01 -9.57
C HIS A 526 -2.51 -18.38 -9.61
N PRO A 527 -2.93 -17.77 -10.74
CA PRO A 527 -4.35 -17.74 -11.05
C PRO A 527 -4.87 -19.19 -11.05
N PRO A 528 -6.13 -19.44 -10.63
CA PRO A 528 -6.74 -20.73 -10.91
C PRO A 528 -6.63 -20.95 -12.41
N SER A 529 -5.89 -21.98 -12.80
CA SER A 529 -6.04 -22.57 -14.12
C SER A 529 -7.53 -22.87 -14.27
N ALA A 530 -8.16 -22.25 -15.27
CA ALA A 530 -9.52 -22.58 -15.64
C ALA A 530 -9.63 -24.09 -15.81
N ILE A 531 -10.37 -24.72 -14.90
CA ILE A 531 -10.98 -26.04 -15.05
C ILE A 531 -12.47 -25.82 -14.86
#